data_AF-A0A1I1DTI8-F1
#
_entry.id   AF-A0A1I1DTI8-F1
#
_cell.length_a   1.000
_cell.length_b   1.000
_cell.length_c   1.000
_cell.angle_alpha   90.00
_cell.angle_beta   90.00
_cell.angle_gamma   90.00
#
_symmetry.space_group_name_H-M   'P 1'
#
loop_
_entity.id
_entity.type
_entity.pdbx_description
1 polymer ?
#
loop_
_entity_poly.entity_id
_entity_poly.type
_entity_poly.pdbx_seq_one_letter_code
_entity_poly.pdbx_strand_id
1 'polypeptide(L)'
;MKKVLQLLLAVIFATMSVAQAQSYSSVADGNWATTATWGTTAPASGHNYGAININNNITYTGNYTEQGSGSLNVNAGKVLTINGSFSVTQGATVYVYGNLVVNGDVTLSSNLVIMPGGSLTVNGNITVNNSNNLVVGTNTAAPPYADLIVNGNMTLAGSGDVSFNQNARAAIFGSVNSPSSSGGTIFNVNNGAQVYVHSNINFAGGGSSIQNNNTTSPYGLYVNGTVTNSGGGAGTTTNLEDKDYMQTHNPTFSDWLSNIANSPLPVTLASFTAKTSERNTVVVSWKTLSEINNHSFQLFRSEDAKTWTVVTEIAGAGNSKKAVNYSYTDAQAQAVNYYKLAQIDFDGTRTYSPVIVANAARPSVSVFPSTALNELNIQTSEAAIQSVMIYDLSGKLMFEQTNAEATSQVRVGVQNLPKGIYVIQFPATEIAAQRFIKQ
;
A
#
# COMPACT_ATOMS: atom_id res chain seq x y z
N MET A 1 -0.93 -72.21 27.64
CA MET A 1 -0.47 -70.84 27.97
C MET A 1 0.71 -70.34 27.12
N LYS A 2 1.76 -71.14 26.81
CA LYS A 2 2.92 -70.63 26.03
C LYS A 2 2.62 -70.21 24.58
N LYS A 3 1.67 -70.85 23.87
CA LYS A 3 1.31 -70.49 22.48
C LYS A 3 0.49 -69.19 22.35
N VAL A 4 -0.23 -68.78 23.40
CA VAL A 4 -1.05 -67.55 23.38
C VAL A 4 -0.17 -66.32 23.64
N LEU A 5 0.90 -66.46 24.44
CA LEU A 5 1.82 -65.36 24.74
C LEU A 5 2.74 -65.02 23.55
N GLN A 6 3.13 -66.00 22.74
CA GLN A 6 3.89 -65.74 21.49
C GLN A 6 3.03 -65.06 20.41
N LEU A 7 1.72 -65.35 20.37
CA LEU A 7 0.80 -64.66 19.46
C LEU A 7 0.55 -63.21 19.91
N LEU A 8 0.47 -62.96 21.23
CA LEU A 8 0.34 -61.60 21.75
C LEU A 8 1.61 -60.75 21.52
N LEU A 9 2.81 -61.35 21.61
CA LEU A 9 4.07 -60.63 21.33
C LEU A 9 4.27 -60.33 19.84
N ALA A 10 3.77 -61.19 18.94
CA ALA A 10 3.83 -60.97 17.50
C ALA A 10 2.81 -59.93 17.00
N VAL A 11 1.65 -59.80 17.66
CA VAL A 11 0.62 -58.81 17.29
C VAL A 11 0.98 -57.40 17.81
N ILE A 12 1.74 -57.27 18.89
CA ILE A 12 2.20 -55.95 19.39
C ILE A 12 3.32 -55.35 18.54
N PHE A 13 4.06 -56.16 17.77
CA PHE A 13 5.08 -55.66 16.83
C PHE A 13 4.53 -55.26 15.44
N ALA A 14 3.22 -55.42 15.18
CA ALA A 14 2.65 -55.28 13.84
C ALA A 14 2.01 -53.91 13.52
N THR A 15 2.16 -52.87 14.35
CA THR A 15 1.60 -51.53 14.04
C THR A 15 2.54 -50.35 14.29
N MET A 16 3.84 -50.60 14.50
CA MET A 16 4.81 -49.53 14.30
C MET A 16 5.02 -49.33 12.81
N SER A 17 4.11 -48.57 12.17
CA SER A 17 4.43 -47.92 10.91
C SER A 17 5.57 -46.95 11.20
N VAL A 18 6.80 -47.36 10.88
CA VAL A 18 7.90 -46.41 10.76
C VAL A 18 7.46 -45.47 9.64
N ALA A 19 6.98 -44.28 10.00
CA ALA A 19 6.70 -43.24 9.03
C ALA A 19 8.03 -42.91 8.36
N GLN A 20 8.25 -43.46 7.17
CA GLN A 20 9.46 -43.17 6.41
C GLN A 20 9.45 -41.68 6.08
N ALA A 21 10.61 -41.04 6.18
CA ALA A 21 10.77 -39.66 5.75
C ALA A 21 10.41 -39.57 4.27
N GLN A 22 9.27 -38.94 3.96
CA GLN A 22 8.79 -38.79 2.60
C GLN A 22 9.07 -37.36 2.15
N SER A 23 9.91 -37.23 1.13
CA SER A 23 10.20 -35.94 0.52
C SER A 23 9.33 -35.72 -0.72
N TYR A 24 8.86 -34.49 -0.86
CA TYR A 24 8.04 -34.04 -1.98
C TYR A 24 8.78 -32.94 -2.72
N SER A 25 8.68 -32.93 -4.03
CA SER A 25 9.22 -31.86 -4.87
C SER A 25 8.15 -31.50 -5.87
N SER A 26 7.79 -30.21 -5.95
CA SER A 26 6.87 -29.78 -6.99
C SER A 26 7.52 -30.00 -8.37
N VAL A 27 6.71 -30.39 -9.35
CA VAL A 27 7.12 -30.65 -10.74
C VAL A 27 6.48 -29.69 -11.73
N ALA A 28 5.43 -28.97 -11.33
CA ALA A 28 4.73 -27.99 -12.14
C ALA A 28 4.18 -26.84 -11.29
N ASP A 29 4.01 -25.67 -11.91
CA ASP A 29 3.31 -24.53 -11.32
C ASP A 29 1.84 -24.88 -11.07
N GLY A 30 1.23 -24.30 -10.03
CA GLY A 30 -0.22 -24.44 -9.82
C GLY A 30 -0.64 -24.57 -8.36
N ASN A 31 -1.79 -25.21 -8.15
CA ASN A 31 -2.40 -25.34 -6.83
C ASN A 31 -1.80 -26.54 -6.09
N TRP A 32 -1.30 -26.28 -4.87
CA TRP A 32 -0.71 -27.25 -3.96
C TRP A 32 -1.54 -28.53 -3.82
N ALA A 33 -2.86 -28.44 -3.76
CA ALA A 33 -3.71 -29.60 -3.52
C ALA A 33 -3.77 -30.60 -4.69
N THR A 34 -3.22 -30.24 -5.87
CA THR A 34 -3.37 -31.04 -7.08
C THR A 34 -2.20 -32.00 -7.27
N THR A 35 -2.49 -33.22 -7.74
CA THR A 35 -1.45 -34.21 -8.07
C THR A 35 -0.56 -33.76 -9.22
N ALA A 36 -1.09 -32.94 -10.14
CA ALA A 36 -0.32 -32.34 -11.23
C ALA A 36 0.85 -31.49 -10.73
N THR A 37 0.68 -30.80 -9.61
CA THR A 37 1.75 -29.99 -8.99
C THR A 37 2.90 -30.83 -8.46
N TRP A 38 2.64 -32.05 -7.97
CA TRP A 38 3.63 -32.87 -7.26
C TRP A 38 4.07 -34.13 -8.02
N GLY A 39 3.40 -34.46 -9.14
CA GLY A 39 3.54 -35.74 -9.85
C GLY A 39 3.07 -36.95 -9.04
N THR A 40 2.62 -36.72 -7.81
CA THR A 40 2.23 -37.69 -6.78
C THR A 40 1.13 -37.08 -5.91
N THR A 41 0.70 -37.77 -4.86
CA THR A 41 -0.20 -37.18 -3.86
C THR A 41 0.44 -35.94 -3.25
N ALA A 42 -0.32 -34.85 -3.15
CA ALA A 42 0.16 -33.62 -2.53
C ALA A 42 0.56 -33.85 -1.07
N PRO A 43 1.63 -33.18 -0.58
CA PRO A 43 1.96 -33.18 0.83
C PRO A 43 0.81 -32.54 1.63
N ALA A 44 0.43 -33.18 2.72
CA ALA A 44 -0.56 -32.65 3.63
C ALA A 44 0.02 -31.49 4.46
N SER A 45 -0.86 -30.58 4.89
CA SER A 45 -0.54 -29.70 6.02
C SER A 45 -0.28 -30.57 7.25
N GLY A 46 0.75 -30.24 8.02
CA GLY A 46 1.21 -31.04 9.13
C GLY A 46 2.14 -32.19 8.74
N HIS A 47 2.84 -32.07 7.60
CA HIS A 47 3.93 -33.00 7.23
C HIS A 47 4.96 -33.08 8.38
N ASN A 48 5.40 -34.29 8.73
CA ASN A 48 6.19 -34.55 9.94
C ASN A 48 7.65 -34.91 9.69
N TYR A 49 8.00 -35.49 8.53
CA TYR A 49 9.33 -36.06 8.27
C TYR A 49 9.70 -35.97 6.79
N GLY A 50 10.93 -35.56 6.49
CA GLY A 50 11.42 -35.39 5.12
C GLY A 50 11.43 -33.92 4.69
N ALA A 51 11.47 -33.67 3.39
CA ALA A 51 11.53 -32.30 2.85
C ALA A 51 10.44 -32.05 1.82
N ILE A 52 9.77 -30.91 1.91
CA ILE A 52 8.90 -30.38 0.87
C ILE A 52 9.68 -29.30 0.12
N ASN A 53 9.98 -29.53 -1.15
CA ASN A 53 10.75 -28.62 -1.99
C ASN A 53 9.84 -27.94 -3.02
N ILE A 54 9.73 -26.63 -2.92
CA ILE A 54 8.97 -25.78 -3.84
C ILE A 54 9.90 -25.36 -4.99
N ASN A 55 9.89 -26.14 -6.07
CA ASN A 55 10.65 -25.91 -7.30
C ASN A 55 9.86 -25.13 -8.36
N ASN A 56 8.62 -24.78 -8.06
CA ASN A 56 7.64 -24.18 -8.97
C ASN A 56 6.85 -23.08 -8.28
N ASN A 57 6.08 -22.30 -9.02
CA ASN A 57 5.21 -21.27 -8.45
C ASN A 57 3.93 -21.92 -7.95
N ILE A 58 3.79 -22.02 -6.62
CA ILE A 58 2.72 -22.79 -5.97
C ILE A 58 1.80 -21.88 -5.17
N THR A 59 0.49 -22.14 -5.25
CA THR A 59 -0.53 -21.54 -4.39
C THR A 59 -1.17 -22.59 -3.48
N TYR A 60 -1.20 -22.33 -2.18
CA TYR A 60 -1.96 -23.07 -1.18
C TYR A 60 -3.19 -22.26 -0.77
N THR A 61 -4.36 -22.90 -0.62
CA THR A 61 -5.58 -22.23 -0.14
C THR A 61 -5.97 -22.79 1.22
N GLY A 62 -6.12 -21.91 2.21
CA GLY A 62 -6.38 -22.26 3.61
C GLY A 62 -5.15 -22.11 4.49
N ASN A 63 -5.26 -22.56 5.75
CA ASN A 63 -4.19 -22.48 6.73
C ASN A 63 -3.23 -23.66 6.58
N TYR A 64 -1.92 -23.39 6.61
CA TYR A 64 -0.89 -24.41 6.50
C TYR A 64 -0.02 -24.45 7.76
N THR A 65 0.28 -25.66 8.23
CA THR A 65 1.20 -25.89 9.33
C THR A 65 2.35 -26.78 8.87
N GLU A 66 3.58 -26.33 9.05
CA GLU A 66 4.78 -27.16 8.95
C GLU A 66 5.14 -27.68 10.35
N GLN A 67 5.39 -28.98 10.51
CA GLN A 67 5.61 -29.57 11.83
C GLN A 67 6.56 -30.78 11.84
N GLY A 68 6.76 -31.36 13.02
CA GLY A 68 7.66 -32.49 13.21
C GLY A 68 9.12 -32.12 12.93
N SER A 69 9.92 -33.07 12.45
CA SER A 69 11.33 -32.84 12.11
C SER A 69 11.53 -32.63 10.60
N GLY A 70 10.48 -32.17 9.90
CA GLY A 70 10.49 -31.92 8.47
C GLY A 70 11.10 -30.57 8.09
N SER A 71 11.25 -30.36 6.79
CA SER A 71 11.64 -29.06 6.23
C SER A 71 10.76 -28.65 5.06
N LEU A 72 10.46 -27.36 4.99
CA LEU A 72 9.83 -26.72 3.83
C LEU A 72 10.83 -25.77 3.18
N ASN A 73 11.19 -26.03 1.93
CA ASN A 73 12.20 -25.28 1.18
C ASN A 73 11.54 -24.54 0.03
N VAL A 74 11.49 -23.22 0.09
CA VAL A 74 11.09 -22.37 -1.04
C VAL A 74 12.32 -22.04 -1.86
N ASN A 75 12.50 -22.69 -3.01
CA ASN A 75 13.75 -22.58 -3.77
C ASN A 75 13.87 -21.25 -4.52
N ALA A 76 15.12 -20.87 -4.82
CA ALA A 76 15.46 -19.60 -5.45
C ALA A 76 14.67 -19.37 -6.75
N GLY A 77 14.15 -18.14 -6.91
CA GLY A 77 13.35 -17.74 -8.06
C GLY A 77 11.94 -18.37 -8.11
N LYS A 78 11.51 -19.08 -7.07
CA LYS A 78 10.18 -19.69 -6.96
C LYS A 78 9.34 -18.99 -5.91
N VAL A 79 8.02 -19.08 -6.06
CA VAL A 79 7.06 -18.46 -5.16
C VAL A 79 6.17 -19.51 -4.52
N LEU A 80 6.03 -19.47 -3.19
CA LEU A 80 4.96 -20.12 -2.46
C LEU A 80 4.01 -19.07 -1.92
N THR A 81 2.76 -19.09 -2.37
CA THR A 81 1.70 -18.22 -1.83
C THR A 81 0.74 -19.04 -0.99
N ILE A 82 0.57 -18.68 0.28
CA ILE A 82 -0.38 -19.28 1.22
C ILE A 82 -1.55 -18.31 1.40
N ASN A 83 -2.72 -18.67 0.85
CA ASN A 83 -3.98 -17.95 1.00
C ASN A 83 -4.68 -18.32 2.33
N GLY A 84 -4.00 -18.01 3.43
CA GLY A 84 -4.42 -18.28 4.80
C GLY A 84 -3.28 -18.03 5.78
N SER A 85 -3.43 -18.49 7.02
CA SER A 85 -2.37 -18.39 8.03
C SER A 85 -1.34 -19.51 7.90
N PHE A 86 -0.10 -19.22 8.28
CA PHE A 86 1.02 -20.15 8.24
C PHE A 86 1.58 -20.39 9.64
N SER A 87 1.87 -21.64 9.99
CA SER A 87 2.44 -21.98 11.30
C SER A 87 3.62 -22.93 11.16
N VAL A 88 4.64 -22.76 11.99
CA VAL A 88 5.81 -23.65 12.06
C VAL A 88 5.97 -24.13 13.50
N THR A 89 6.02 -25.44 13.72
CA THR A 89 6.00 -26.02 15.07
C THR A 89 6.79 -27.33 15.17
N GLN A 90 6.91 -27.88 16.39
CA GLN A 90 7.41 -29.23 16.67
C GLN A 90 8.81 -29.59 16.11
N GLY A 91 9.70 -28.60 15.95
CA GLY A 91 11.08 -28.81 15.47
C GLY A 91 11.28 -28.63 13.96
N ALA A 92 10.23 -28.29 13.23
CA ALA A 92 10.32 -28.12 11.78
C ALA A 92 11.13 -26.89 11.43
N THR A 93 11.71 -26.88 10.22
CA THR A 93 12.47 -25.72 9.73
C THR A 93 12.03 -25.33 8.33
N VAL A 94 11.74 -24.04 8.15
CA VAL A 94 11.38 -23.46 6.86
C VAL A 94 12.57 -22.67 6.33
N TYR A 95 13.01 -22.97 5.11
CA TYR A 95 14.05 -22.22 4.42
C TYR A 95 13.48 -21.48 3.22
N VAL A 96 13.68 -20.18 3.16
CA VAL A 96 13.14 -19.31 2.09
C VAL A 96 14.29 -18.75 1.26
N TYR A 97 14.59 -19.41 0.13
CA TYR A 97 15.55 -18.94 -0.88
C TYR A 97 14.87 -18.19 -2.03
N GLY A 98 13.59 -18.48 -2.28
CA GLY A 98 12.71 -17.74 -3.20
C GLY A 98 11.79 -16.80 -2.44
N ASN A 99 10.51 -16.74 -2.80
CA ASN A 99 9.53 -15.84 -2.18
C ASN A 99 8.44 -16.64 -1.47
N LEU A 100 8.25 -16.41 -0.18
CA LEU A 100 7.12 -16.90 0.60
C LEU A 100 6.15 -15.75 0.86
N VAL A 101 4.91 -15.89 0.39
CA VAL A 101 3.84 -14.90 0.61
C VAL A 101 2.74 -15.54 1.46
N VAL A 102 2.39 -14.93 2.58
CA VAL A 102 1.34 -15.40 3.49
C VAL A 102 0.24 -14.34 3.57
N ASN A 103 -0.95 -14.68 3.09
CA ASN A 103 -2.13 -13.80 3.09
C ASN A 103 -2.96 -13.90 4.38
N GLY A 104 -2.26 -14.08 5.52
CA GLY A 104 -2.83 -14.27 6.85
C GLY A 104 -1.75 -14.07 7.91
N ASP A 105 -1.97 -14.61 9.10
CA ASP A 105 -1.01 -14.52 10.20
C ASP A 105 0.07 -15.60 10.10
N VAL A 106 1.26 -15.31 10.60
CA VAL A 106 2.35 -16.29 10.76
C VAL A 106 2.58 -16.56 12.25
N THR A 107 2.61 -17.83 12.66
CA THR A 107 2.95 -18.23 14.03
C THR A 107 4.15 -19.17 14.05
N LEU A 108 5.22 -18.77 14.72
CA LEU A 108 6.49 -19.48 14.77
C LEU A 108 6.75 -20.01 16.18
N SER A 109 6.51 -21.30 16.36
CA SER A 109 6.96 -22.08 17.51
C SER A 109 8.20 -22.92 17.18
N SER A 110 8.71 -22.83 15.94
CA SER A 110 9.95 -23.43 15.45
C SER A 110 10.56 -22.55 14.34
N ASN A 111 11.62 -23.02 13.67
CA ASN A 111 12.51 -22.20 12.85
C ASN A 111 11.95 -21.80 11.47
N LEU A 112 12.10 -20.52 11.11
CA LEU A 112 11.98 -19.97 9.76
C LEU A 112 13.23 -19.14 9.47
N VAL A 113 13.90 -19.48 8.37
CA VAL A 113 15.12 -18.81 7.93
C VAL A 113 14.92 -18.24 6.53
N ILE A 114 15.07 -16.93 6.39
CA ILE A 114 15.07 -16.24 5.10
C ILE A 114 16.52 -16.13 4.63
N MET A 115 16.81 -16.77 3.50
CA MET A 115 18.16 -16.86 2.95
C MET A 115 18.44 -15.67 2.03
N PRO A 116 19.71 -15.34 1.77
CA PRO A 116 20.07 -14.24 0.87
C PRO A 116 19.51 -14.49 -0.54
N GLY A 117 18.79 -13.51 -1.08
CA GLY A 117 18.05 -13.60 -2.34
C GLY A 117 16.60 -14.04 -2.18
N GLY A 118 16.20 -14.47 -0.98
CA GLY A 118 14.83 -14.83 -0.64
C GLY A 118 14.07 -13.73 0.07
N SER A 119 12.73 -13.85 0.09
CA SER A 119 11.84 -12.93 0.78
C SER A 119 10.66 -13.61 1.47
N LEU A 120 10.25 -13.07 2.61
CA LEU A 120 8.98 -13.39 3.27
C LEU A 120 8.09 -12.15 3.32
N THR A 121 6.89 -12.23 2.77
CA THR A 121 5.84 -11.22 2.90
C THR A 121 4.67 -11.77 3.70
N VAL A 122 4.27 -11.07 4.77
CA VAL A 122 3.16 -11.42 5.63
C VAL A 122 2.11 -10.31 5.61
N ASN A 123 0.94 -10.60 5.04
CA ASN A 123 -0.20 -9.67 4.97
C ASN A 123 -1.08 -9.69 6.24
N GLY A 124 -0.54 -10.19 7.34
CA GLY A 124 -1.13 -10.23 8.67
C GLY A 124 -0.07 -9.98 9.75
N ASN A 125 -0.26 -10.57 10.92
CA ASN A 125 0.66 -10.45 12.05
C ASN A 125 1.67 -11.60 12.07
N ILE A 126 2.83 -11.38 12.70
CA ILE A 126 3.77 -12.44 13.07
C ILE A 126 3.74 -12.62 14.58
N THR A 127 3.64 -13.87 15.04
CA THR A 127 3.90 -14.24 16.45
C THR A 127 5.07 -15.20 16.52
N VAL A 128 6.08 -14.90 17.34
CA VAL A 128 7.26 -15.73 17.59
C VAL A 128 7.23 -16.16 19.05
N ASN A 129 7.16 -17.47 19.32
CA ASN A 129 6.91 -18.00 20.67
C ASN A 129 8.15 -18.50 21.41
N ASN A 130 9.18 -18.95 20.69
CA ASN A 130 10.40 -19.55 21.25
C ASN A 130 11.66 -18.93 20.63
N SER A 131 12.80 -19.14 21.28
CA SER A 131 14.10 -18.61 20.88
C SER A 131 14.54 -19.06 19.50
N ASN A 132 15.14 -18.13 18.76
CA ASN A 132 15.76 -18.28 17.43
C ASN A 132 14.83 -18.81 16.33
N ASN A 133 13.53 -18.58 16.47
CA ASN A 133 12.54 -19.08 15.52
C ASN A 133 12.45 -18.27 14.22
N LEU A 134 12.91 -17.01 14.20
CA LEU A 134 12.94 -16.19 12.98
C LEU A 134 14.33 -15.62 12.76
N VAL A 135 14.97 -16.06 11.67
CA VAL A 135 16.28 -15.58 11.25
C VAL A 135 16.16 -15.00 9.84
N VAL A 136 16.56 -13.75 9.69
CA VAL A 136 16.58 -13.06 8.39
C VAL A 136 18.03 -12.84 8.00
N GLY A 137 18.41 -13.39 6.85
CA GLY A 137 19.75 -13.26 6.30
C GLY A 137 20.81 -14.07 7.04
N THR A 138 22.04 -13.85 6.61
CA THR A 138 23.26 -14.50 7.08
C THR A 138 24.32 -13.45 7.41
N ASN A 139 25.46 -13.88 7.97
CA ASN A 139 26.59 -12.99 8.30
C ASN A 139 27.44 -12.61 7.07
N THR A 140 26.89 -12.73 5.86
CA THR A 140 27.56 -12.35 4.63
C THR A 140 27.14 -10.95 4.22
N ALA A 141 28.01 -10.21 3.54
CA ALA A 141 27.68 -8.89 3.03
C ALA A 141 26.56 -8.97 1.97
N ALA A 142 25.68 -7.97 1.95
CA ALA A 142 24.75 -7.77 0.85
C ALA A 142 25.44 -7.06 -0.33
N PRO A 143 24.90 -7.19 -1.57
CA PRO A 143 23.84 -8.11 -2.01
C PRO A 143 24.35 -9.57 -2.19
N PRO A 144 23.45 -10.58 -2.23
CA PRO A 144 21.98 -10.45 -2.20
C PRO A 144 21.43 -10.21 -0.79
N TYR A 145 20.30 -9.51 -0.71
CA TYR A 145 19.58 -9.25 0.54
C TYR A 145 18.59 -10.39 0.85
N ALA A 146 18.34 -10.62 2.14
CA ALA A 146 17.21 -11.40 2.62
C ALA A 146 16.14 -10.43 3.14
N ASP A 147 14.93 -10.49 2.58
CA ASP A 147 13.90 -9.48 2.82
C ASP A 147 12.76 -10.02 3.70
N LEU A 148 12.41 -9.32 4.79
CA LEU A 148 11.21 -9.56 5.58
C LEU A 148 10.24 -8.38 5.46
N ILE A 149 8.98 -8.65 5.12
CA ILE A 149 7.93 -7.64 5.02
C ILE A 149 6.74 -8.09 5.86
N VAL A 150 6.33 -7.27 6.82
CA VAL A 150 5.21 -7.55 7.73
C VAL A 150 4.22 -6.39 7.69
N ASN A 151 3.03 -6.62 7.16
CA ASN A 151 1.99 -5.59 7.06
C ASN A 151 1.22 -5.37 8.36
N GLY A 152 1.27 -6.33 9.29
CA GLY A 152 0.68 -6.23 10.63
C GLY A 152 1.72 -6.04 11.74
N ASN A 153 1.33 -6.45 12.95
CA ASN A 153 2.18 -6.40 14.12
C ASN A 153 3.12 -7.61 14.19
N MET A 154 4.25 -7.45 14.87
CA MET A 154 5.10 -8.55 15.31
C MET A 154 4.98 -8.70 16.83
N THR A 155 4.71 -9.92 17.31
CA THR A 155 4.64 -10.25 18.74
C THR A 155 5.69 -11.28 19.07
N LEU A 156 6.57 -10.95 20.00
CA LEU A 156 7.64 -11.79 20.50
C LEU A 156 7.24 -12.32 21.88
N ALA A 157 6.50 -13.42 21.88
CA ALA A 157 5.99 -14.07 23.09
C ALA A 157 6.99 -15.09 23.65
N GLY A 158 6.86 -15.45 24.93
CA GLY A 158 7.77 -16.41 25.57
C GLY A 158 9.22 -15.92 25.52
N SER A 159 10.11 -16.66 24.86
CA SER A 159 11.49 -16.23 24.56
C SER A 159 11.67 -16.03 23.05
N GLY A 160 10.66 -15.46 22.38
CA GLY A 160 10.58 -15.35 20.93
C GLY A 160 11.67 -14.51 20.26
N ASP A 161 12.88 -15.05 20.11
CA ASP A 161 14.00 -14.28 19.55
C ASP A 161 13.89 -14.13 18.03
N VAL A 162 14.23 -12.94 17.55
CA VAL A 162 14.34 -12.59 16.14
C VAL A 162 15.72 -12.04 15.87
N SER A 163 16.37 -12.55 14.82
CA SER A 163 17.70 -12.07 14.41
C SER A 163 17.70 -11.62 12.96
N PHE A 164 18.11 -10.37 12.75
CA PHE A 164 18.41 -9.78 11.45
C PHE A 164 19.93 -9.75 11.28
N ASN A 165 20.45 -10.52 10.33
CA ASN A 165 21.89 -10.63 10.07
C ASN A 165 22.38 -9.64 9.00
N GLN A 166 23.68 -9.61 8.74
CA GLN A 166 24.37 -8.56 7.96
C GLN A 166 23.72 -8.19 6.61
N ASN A 167 23.08 -9.13 5.90
CA ASN A 167 22.37 -8.86 4.64
C ASN A 167 20.84 -8.85 4.75
N ALA A 168 20.31 -8.68 5.95
CA ALA A 168 18.87 -8.58 6.18
C ALA A 168 18.35 -7.18 5.86
N ARG A 169 17.20 -7.13 5.20
CA ARG A 169 16.32 -5.96 5.19
C ARG A 169 14.97 -6.35 5.77
N ALA A 170 14.40 -5.50 6.60
CA ALA A 170 13.07 -5.73 7.14
C ALA A 170 12.22 -4.46 7.19
N ALA A 171 10.95 -4.62 6.85
CA ALA A 171 9.92 -3.60 7.01
C ALA A 171 8.77 -4.18 7.84
N ILE A 172 8.53 -3.62 9.02
CA ILE A 172 7.46 -3.99 9.93
C ILE A 172 6.53 -2.79 10.05
N PHE A 173 5.33 -2.93 9.52
CA PHE A 173 4.39 -1.82 9.37
C PHE A 173 3.43 -1.66 10.55
N GLY A 174 3.31 -2.67 11.40
CA GLY A 174 2.72 -2.55 12.73
C GLY A 174 3.73 -2.25 13.82
N SER A 175 3.32 -2.50 15.06
CA SER A 175 4.19 -2.46 16.24
C SER A 175 4.94 -3.77 16.45
N VAL A 176 6.11 -3.70 17.07
CA VAL A 176 6.84 -4.88 17.60
C VAL A 176 6.61 -4.94 19.10
N ASN A 177 6.01 -6.01 19.61
CA ASN A 177 5.63 -6.13 21.01
C ASN A 177 6.26 -7.35 21.65
N SER A 178 6.77 -7.20 22.87
CA SER A 178 7.12 -8.31 23.77
C SER A 178 6.23 -8.18 25.02
N PRO A 179 5.18 -9.00 25.17
CA PRO A 179 4.18 -8.84 26.23
C PRO A 179 4.78 -9.09 27.62
N SER A 180 4.11 -8.66 28.70
CA SER A 180 4.62 -8.86 30.07
C SER A 180 4.82 -10.33 30.47
N SER A 181 4.20 -11.27 29.74
CA SER A 181 4.36 -12.70 29.90
C SER A 181 5.60 -13.28 29.20
N SER A 182 6.34 -12.49 28.41
CA SER A 182 7.61 -12.93 27.81
C SER A 182 8.75 -12.91 28.83
N GLY A 183 9.71 -13.80 28.63
CA GLY A 183 10.93 -13.92 29.43
C GLY A 183 12.15 -13.93 28.54
N GLY A 184 12.95 -12.86 28.59
CA GLY A 184 14.25 -12.80 27.94
C GLY A 184 14.23 -12.77 26.41
N THR A 185 13.20 -12.21 25.78
CA THR A 185 13.13 -12.04 24.33
C THR A 185 14.28 -11.19 23.78
N ILE A 186 14.90 -11.59 22.67
CA ILE A 186 15.93 -10.81 21.98
C ILE A 186 15.44 -10.39 20.59
N PHE A 187 15.44 -9.08 20.31
CA PHE A 187 15.28 -8.52 18.97
C PHE A 187 16.64 -7.98 18.52
N ASN A 188 17.32 -8.77 17.70
CA ASN A 188 18.72 -8.53 17.35
C ASN A 188 18.86 -8.00 15.91
N VAL A 189 19.52 -6.86 15.77
CA VAL A 189 19.88 -6.21 14.51
C VAL A 189 21.39 -6.20 14.42
N ASN A 190 21.96 -7.20 13.75
CA ASN A 190 23.40 -7.36 13.61
C ASN A 190 24.01 -6.34 12.65
N ASN A 191 25.32 -6.12 12.77
CA ASN A 191 26.04 -5.14 11.96
C ASN A 191 25.86 -5.38 10.44
N GLY A 192 25.31 -4.38 9.75
CA GLY A 192 24.93 -4.39 8.34
C GLY A 192 23.43 -4.59 8.08
N ALA A 193 22.69 -5.18 9.02
CA ALA A 193 21.25 -5.38 8.91
C ALA A 193 20.50 -4.04 8.90
N GLN A 194 19.39 -3.99 8.16
CA GLN A 194 18.56 -2.78 8.02
C GLN A 194 17.11 -3.11 8.34
N VAL A 195 16.54 -2.47 9.35
CA VAL A 195 15.19 -2.75 9.85
C VAL A 195 14.44 -1.44 10.03
N TYR A 196 13.24 -1.37 9.47
CA TYR A 196 12.29 -0.29 9.68
C TYR A 196 11.06 -0.80 10.43
N VAL A 197 10.71 -0.11 11.52
CA VAL A 197 9.46 -0.29 12.26
C VAL A 197 8.64 0.99 12.14
N HIS A 198 7.46 0.88 11.53
CA HIS A 198 6.60 2.04 11.27
C HIS A 198 5.92 2.58 12.54
N SER A 199 5.58 1.69 13.47
CA SER A 199 4.87 2.06 14.70
C SER A 199 5.81 1.94 15.91
N ASN A 200 5.30 1.48 17.04
CA ASN A 200 6.03 1.40 18.30
C ASN A 200 6.81 0.09 18.43
N ILE A 201 7.85 0.10 19.26
CA ILE A 201 8.43 -1.10 19.86
C ILE A 201 8.12 -1.08 21.36
N ASN A 202 7.38 -2.07 21.86
CA ASN A 202 6.92 -2.14 23.25
C ASN A 202 7.38 -3.43 23.93
N PHE A 203 8.38 -3.35 24.80
CA PHE A 203 8.96 -4.49 25.49
C PHE A 203 8.57 -4.44 26.97
N ALA A 204 7.61 -5.28 27.35
CA ALA A 204 7.07 -5.37 28.71
C ALA A 204 7.53 -6.62 29.47
N GLY A 205 8.06 -7.64 28.80
CA GLY A 205 8.57 -8.85 29.46
C GLY A 205 9.91 -8.64 30.16
N GLY A 206 10.11 -9.34 31.27
CA GLY A 206 11.35 -9.28 32.05
C GLY A 206 12.55 -9.78 31.23
N GLY A 207 13.66 -9.02 31.27
CA GLY A 207 14.90 -9.35 30.56
C GLY A 207 14.85 -9.23 29.03
N SER A 208 13.75 -8.72 28.45
CA SER A 208 13.63 -8.58 27.00
C SER A 208 14.55 -7.47 26.47
N SER A 209 15.31 -7.74 25.42
CA SER A 209 16.33 -6.83 24.92
C SER A 209 16.20 -6.54 23.42
N ILE A 210 16.35 -5.27 23.08
CA ILE A 210 16.56 -4.82 21.70
C ILE A 210 18.06 -4.61 21.55
N GLN A 211 18.70 -5.41 20.69
CA GLN A 211 20.14 -5.35 20.47
C GLN A 211 20.39 -4.82 19.06
N ASN A 212 20.86 -3.59 18.96
CA ASN A 212 21.40 -3.08 17.71
C ASN A 212 22.94 -3.05 17.77
N ASN A 213 23.57 -3.82 16.89
CA ASN A 213 25.01 -3.99 16.82
C ASN A 213 25.65 -3.19 15.67
N ASN A 214 24.88 -2.33 14.99
CA ASN A 214 25.42 -1.39 14.01
C ASN A 214 26.15 -0.24 14.72
N THR A 215 27.46 -0.16 14.51
CA THR A 215 28.34 0.81 15.17
C THR A 215 28.55 2.09 14.37
N THR A 216 28.14 2.13 13.11
CA THR A 216 28.31 3.28 12.20
C THR A 216 27.00 3.60 11.47
N SER A 217 26.90 4.81 10.91
CA SER A 217 25.81 5.16 10.00
C SER A 217 25.97 4.40 8.65
N PRO A 218 24.90 3.85 8.06
CA PRO A 218 23.52 3.82 8.55
C PRO A 218 23.35 2.90 9.77
N TYR A 219 22.56 3.37 10.72
CA TYR A 219 22.44 2.81 12.06
C TYR A 219 21.63 1.51 12.16
N GLY A 220 21.06 1.03 11.05
CA GLY A 220 20.52 -0.33 10.94
C GLY A 220 19.15 -0.58 11.57
N LEU A 221 18.71 0.20 12.57
CA LEU A 221 17.34 0.12 13.12
C LEU A 221 16.68 1.49 13.13
N TYR A 222 15.56 1.60 12.41
CA TYR A 222 14.77 2.81 12.26
C TYR A 222 13.37 2.59 12.83
N VAL A 223 12.93 3.47 13.73
CA VAL A 223 11.62 3.37 14.41
C VAL A 223 10.93 4.72 14.33
N ASN A 224 9.75 4.75 13.71
CA ASN A 224 9.00 6.00 13.57
C ASN A 224 8.08 6.28 14.77
N GLY A 225 7.66 5.25 15.51
CA GLY A 225 6.99 5.40 16.79
C GLY A 225 7.95 5.48 17.97
N THR A 226 7.44 5.14 19.15
CA THR A 226 8.21 5.12 20.39
C THR A 226 8.83 3.75 20.66
N VAL A 227 9.97 3.74 21.37
CA VAL A 227 10.57 2.52 21.93
C VAL A 227 10.38 2.54 23.45
N THR A 228 9.62 1.60 24.00
CA THR A 228 9.33 1.51 25.43
C THR A 228 9.81 0.18 26.02
N ASN A 229 10.56 0.27 27.13
CA ASN A 229 10.99 -0.89 27.92
C ASN A 229 10.41 -0.75 29.34
N SER A 230 9.50 -1.63 29.71
CA SER A 230 8.81 -1.59 31.03
C SER A 230 9.03 -2.84 31.88
N GLY A 231 9.51 -3.94 31.28
CA GLY A 231 9.88 -5.15 32.01
C GLY A 231 11.17 -4.98 32.81
N GLY A 232 11.25 -5.61 33.99
CA GLY A 232 12.47 -5.60 34.80
C GLY A 232 13.66 -6.20 34.04
N GLY A 233 14.76 -5.45 33.92
CA GLY A 233 15.94 -5.86 33.15
C GLY A 233 15.78 -5.78 31.63
N ALA A 234 14.66 -5.25 31.12
CA ALA A 234 14.52 -4.97 29.70
C ALA A 234 15.39 -3.77 29.30
N GLY A 235 15.95 -3.80 28.09
CA GLY A 235 16.88 -2.75 27.67
C GLY A 235 17.17 -2.73 26.18
N THR A 236 17.57 -1.56 25.70
CA THR A 236 17.95 -1.33 24.30
C THR A 236 19.42 -0.97 24.23
N THR A 237 20.22 -1.70 23.45
CA THR A 237 21.57 -1.25 23.11
C THR A 237 21.45 -0.14 22.07
N THR A 238 22.15 0.96 22.33
CA THR A 238 22.00 2.25 21.65
C THR A 238 22.12 2.15 20.13
N ASN A 239 21.45 3.10 19.44
CA ASN A 239 21.49 3.46 18.02
C ASN A 239 20.13 3.27 17.33
N LEU A 240 19.25 4.24 17.52
CA LEU A 240 17.88 4.25 17.00
C LEU A 240 17.65 5.62 16.36
N GLU A 241 17.13 5.63 15.15
CA GLU A 241 16.70 6.86 14.48
C GLU A 241 15.34 6.66 13.83
N ASP A 242 14.75 7.75 13.34
CA ASP A 242 13.43 7.71 12.72
C ASP A 242 13.47 7.56 11.18
N LYS A 243 12.30 7.70 10.57
CA LYS A 243 12.13 7.63 9.12
C LYS A 243 12.88 8.75 8.39
N ASP A 244 12.87 9.96 8.91
CA ASP A 244 13.45 11.13 8.24
C ASP A 244 14.98 11.02 8.21
N TYR A 245 15.56 10.53 9.31
CA TYR A 245 16.97 10.18 9.35
C TYR A 245 17.31 9.07 8.36
N MET A 246 16.51 7.99 8.30
CA MET A 246 16.70 6.90 7.33
C MET A 246 16.70 7.42 5.89
N GLN A 247 15.75 8.29 5.54
CA GLN A 247 15.64 8.85 4.19
C GLN A 247 16.87 9.63 3.76
N THR A 248 17.49 10.35 4.72
CA THR A 248 18.65 11.20 4.46
C THR A 248 19.99 10.43 4.52
N HIS A 249 20.09 9.41 5.38
CA HIS A 249 21.36 8.71 5.65
C HIS A 249 21.43 7.28 5.10
N ASN A 250 20.30 6.71 4.67
CA ASN A 250 20.22 5.39 4.04
C ASN A 250 19.24 5.38 2.84
N PRO A 251 19.51 6.18 1.80
CA PRO A 251 18.58 6.37 0.69
C PRO A 251 18.28 5.06 -0.06
N THR A 252 19.24 4.14 -0.17
CA THR A 252 19.03 2.85 -0.84
C THR A 252 18.03 1.94 -0.10
N PHE A 253 18.07 1.93 1.23
CA PHE A 253 17.08 1.22 2.05
C PHE A 253 15.73 1.93 2.02
N SER A 254 15.72 3.26 2.07
CA SER A 254 14.52 4.08 1.92
C SER A 254 13.81 3.82 0.58
N ASP A 255 14.57 3.75 -0.51
CA ASP A 255 14.04 3.46 -1.84
C ASP A 255 13.43 2.05 -1.89
N TRP A 256 14.11 1.05 -1.33
CA TRP A 256 13.53 -0.29 -1.20
C TRP A 256 12.21 -0.28 -0.41
N LEU A 257 12.18 0.38 0.75
CA LEU A 257 10.99 0.48 1.60
C LEU A 257 9.81 1.13 0.85
N SER A 258 10.08 2.15 0.04
CA SER A 258 9.05 2.85 -0.74
C SER A 258 8.45 2.03 -1.89
N ASN A 259 9.15 1.00 -2.35
CA ASN A 259 8.71 0.12 -3.43
C ASN A 259 7.92 -1.11 -2.94
N ILE A 260 7.75 -1.28 -1.62
CA ILE A 260 6.96 -2.37 -1.04
C ILE A 260 5.47 -2.09 -1.22
N ALA A 261 4.75 -3.02 -1.86
CA ALA A 261 3.30 -2.96 -2.00
C ALA A 261 2.62 -2.99 -0.62
N ASN A 262 1.68 -2.05 -0.38
CA ASN A 262 0.98 -1.87 0.91
C ASN A 262 1.85 -1.38 2.08
N SER A 263 3.01 -0.79 1.82
CA SER A 263 3.72 0.01 2.84
C SER A 263 2.76 1.08 3.39
N PRO A 264 2.64 1.29 4.73
CA PRO A 264 1.82 2.29 5.44
C PRO A 264 2.34 3.71 5.23
N LEU A 265 3.19 3.91 4.22
CA LEU A 265 3.01 5.07 3.36
C LEU A 265 1.50 5.26 3.09
N PRO A 266 1.05 6.51 2.96
CA PRO A 266 -0.29 6.97 3.40
C PRO A 266 -1.40 6.03 2.98
N VAL A 267 -2.52 5.98 3.73
CA VAL A 267 -3.86 5.51 3.31
C VAL A 267 -3.85 5.06 1.87
N THR A 268 -4.14 3.78 1.62
CA THR A 268 -4.18 3.28 0.24
C THR A 268 -5.28 4.01 -0.52
N LEU A 269 -4.85 5.10 -1.16
CA LEU A 269 -5.67 6.05 -1.87
C LEU A 269 -6.02 5.36 -3.18
N ALA A 270 -7.20 4.75 -3.21
CA ALA A 270 -7.71 4.04 -4.38
C ALA A 270 -7.84 5.00 -5.57
N SER A 271 -8.20 6.26 -5.29
CA SER A 271 -8.26 7.32 -6.27
C SER A 271 -8.20 8.69 -5.61
N PHE A 272 -7.67 9.66 -6.36
CA PHE A 272 -7.75 11.08 -6.05
C PHE A 272 -7.86 11.85 -7.37
N THR A 273 -8.98 12.54 -7.56
CA THR A 273 -9.35 13.16 -8.84
C THR A 273 -9.99 14.51 -8.60
N ALA A 274 -9.83 15.42 -9.56
CA ALA A 274 -10.44 16.73 -9.56
C ALA A 274 -11.11 16.93 -10.92
N LYS A 275 -12.40 17.26 -10.91
CA LYS A 275 -13.20 17.46 -12.13
C LYS A 275 -13.93 18.78 -12.05
N THR A 276 -13.89 19.53 -13.14
CA THR A 276 -14.66 20.76 -13.30
C THR A 276 -16.15 20.42 -13.44
N SER A 277 -16.99 21.16 -12.73
CA SER A 277 -18.45 21.05 -12.73
C SER A 277 -19.08 22.26 -13.44
N GLU A 278 -20.32 22.08 -13.93
CA GLU A 278 -21.16 23.01 -14.71
C GLU A 278 -21.34 24.42 -14.10
N ARG A 279 -20.93 24.63 -12.84
CA ARG A 279 -21.09 25.91 -12.12
C ARG A 279 -19.78 26.62 -11.79
N ASN A 280 -18.71 26.40 -12.55
CA ASN A 280 -17.38 26.96 -12.27
C ASN A 280 -16.84 26.52 -10.90
N THR A 281 -17.10 25.28 -10.52
CA THR A 281 -16.57 24.69 -9.29
C THR A 281 -15.74 23.47 -9.65
N VAL A 282 -14.73 23.16 -8.85
CA VAL A 282 -13.97 21.92 -9.01
C VAL A 282 -14.42 20.95 -7.94
N VAL A 283 -14.92 19.79 -8.36
CA VAL A 283 -15.23 18.68 -7.46
C VAL A 283 -13.97 17.83 -7.33
N VAL A 284 -13.40 17.85 -6.13
CA VAL A 284 -12.28 17.01 -5.74
C VAL A 284 -12.82 15.80 -4.99
N SER A 285 -12.49 14.60 -5.46
CA SER A 285 -12.98 13.34 -4.91
C SER A 285 -11.83 12.39 -4.67
N TRP A 286 -11.84 11.73 -3.50
CA TRP A 286 -10.91 10.66 -3.19
C TRP A 286 -11.59 9.46 -2.57
N LYS A 287 -10.93 8.31 -2.70
CA LYS A 287 -11.38 7.04 -2.16
C LYS A 287 -10.23 6.36 -1.44
N THR A 288 -10.50 5.84 -0.26
CA THR A 288 -9.58 5.01 0.51
C THR A 288 -10.01 3.55 0.36
N LEU A 289 -9.07 2.60 0.33
CA LEU A 289 -9.40 1.17 0.42
C LEU A 289 -9.51 0.71 1.88
N SER A 290 -8.64 1.27 2.72
CA SER A 290 -8.61 1.12 4.17
C SER A 290 -8.00 2.35 4.81
N GLU A 291 -8.29 2.56 6.08
CA GLU A 291 -7.78 3.64 6.91
C GLU A 291 -7.33 3.05 8.24
N ILE A 292 -6.16 3.47 8.72
CA ILE A 292 -5.61 3.04 10.01
C ILE A 292 -5.13 4.30 10.71
N ASN A 293 -5.59 4.54 11.94
CA ASN A 293 -5.30 5.71 12.75
C ASN A 293 -5.52 7.08 12.08
N ASN A 294 -6.34 7.15 11.03
CA ASN A 294 -6.57 8.36 10.25
C ASN A 294 -7.51 9.33 11.00
N HIS A 295 -6.97 10.43 11.49
CA HIS A 295 -7.74 11.49 12.13
C HIS A 295 -8.49 12.33 11.10
N SER A 296 -7.80 12.87 10.10
CA SER A 296 -8.40 13.77 9.11
C SER A 296 -7.63 13.85 7.79
N PHE A 297 -8.30 14.36 6.76
CA PHE A 297 -7.70 14.75 5.49
C PHE A 297 -7.72 16.27 5.35
N GLN A 298 -6.56 16.89 5.18
CA GLN A 298 -6.43 18.29 4.75
C GLN A 298 -6.27 18.35 3.24
N LEU A 299 -7.19 19.06 2.57
CA LEU A 299 -7.07 19.34 1.15
C LEU A 299 -6.37 20.67 0.95
N PHE A 300 -5.31 20.66 0.14
CA PHE A 300 -4.56 21.84 -0.24
C PHE A 300 -4.85 22.23 -1.68
N ARG A 301 -4.86 23.53 -1.96
CA ARG A 301 -4.95 24.12 -3.29
C ARG A 301 -3.77 25.05 -3.57
N SER A 302 -3.33 25.07 -4.81
CA SER A 302 -2.32 25.99 -5.33
C SER A 302 -2.66 26.43 -6.75
N GLU A 303 -2.29 27.66 -7.11
CA GLU A 303 -2.41 28.17 -8.49
C GLU A 303 -1.12 27.97 -9.30
N ASP A 304 0.01 27.74 -8.62
CA ASP A 304 1.36 27.67 -9.20
C ASP A 304 2.11 26.36 -8.87
N ALA A 305 1.44 25.43 -8.18
CA ALA A 305 1.97 24.19 -7.58
C ALA A 305 3.11 24.38 -6.55
N LYS A 306 3.39 25.62 -6.12
CA LYS A 306 4.47 25.96 -5.19
C LYS A 306 3.93 26.52 -3.88
N THR A 307 2.98 27.45 -3.97
CA THR A 307 2.33 28.11 -2.84
C THR A 307 1.01 27.41 -2.56
N TRP A 308 0.90 26.79 -1.39
CA TRP A 308 -0.24 25.96 -1.04
C TRP A 308 -1.08 26.59 0.08
N THR A 309 -2.39 26.54 -0.07
CA THR A 309 -3.38 26.96 0.93
C THR A 309 -4.26 25.79 1.31
N VAL A 310 -4.60 25.65 2.59
CA VAL A 310 -5.59 24.65 3.02
C VAL A 310 -6.98 25.17 2.66
N VAL A 311 -7.74 24.41 1.89
CA VAL A 311 -9.11 24.77 1.48
C VAL A 311 -10.17 24.09 2.32
N THR A 312 -9.87 22.92 2.88
CA THR A 312 -10.76 22.24 3.82
C THR A 312 -10.01 21.17 4.62
N GLU A 313 -10.61 20.77 5.73
CA GLU A 313 -10.23 19.58 6.49
C GLU A 313 -11.47 18.72 6.70
N ILE A 314 -11.39 17.43 6.36
CA ILE A 314 -12.48 16.46 6.48
C ILE A 314 -12.05 15.35 7.42
N ALA A 315 -12.86 15.04 8.43
CA ALA A 315 -12.57 13.94 9.36
C ALA A 315 -12.43 12.61 8.61
N GLY A 316 -11.41 11.84 8.97
CA GLY A 316 -11.21 10.47 8.51
C GLY A 316 -12.14 9.49 9.23
N ALA A 317 -12.11 8.24 8.82
CA ALA A 317 -12.87 7.17 9.46
C ALA A 317 -12.20 6.62 10.73
N GLY A 318 -11.03 7.14 11.12
CA GLY A 318 -10.22 6.61 12.22
C GLY A 318 -9.57 5.29 11.84
N ASN A 319 -10.35 4.20 11.91
CA ASN A 319 -9.94 2.88 11.48
C ASN A 319 -11.04 2.28 10.60
N SER A 320 -10.72 1.99 9.34
CA SER A 320 -11.63 1.36 8.39
C SER A 320 -10.93 0.25 7.61
N LYS A 321 -11.56 -0.92 7.57
CA LYS A 321 -11.18 -2.03 6.67
C LYS A 321 -12.01 -2.05 5.39
N LYS A 322 -12.91 -1.08 5.20
CA LYS A 322 -13.78 -0.93 4.04
C LYS A 322 -13.44 0.35 3.30
N ALA A 323 -13.70 0.35 2.00
CA ALA A 323 -13.48 1.54 1.20
C ALA A 323 -14.41 2.69 1.63
N VAL A 324 -13.84 3.88 1.78
CA VAL A 324 -14.59 5.10 2.12
C VAL A 324 -14.41 6.11 1.00
N ASN A 325 -15.48 6.79 0.62
CA ASN A 325 -15.47 7.80 -0.43
C ASN A 325 -15.67 9.17 0.20
N TYR A 326 -14.89 10.13 -0.26
CA TYR A 326 -14.92 11.52 0.18
C TYR A 326 -15.00 12.44 -1.03
N SER A 327 -15.60 13.60 -0.83
CA SER A 327 -15.65 14.64 -1.84
C SER A 327 -15.70 16.02 -1.22
N TYR A 328 -15.17 16.99 -1.96
CA TYR A 328 -15.22 18.41 -1.65
C TYR A 328 -15.48 19.20 -2.94
N THR A 329 -16.33 20.22 -2.86
CA THR A 329 -16.60 21.13 -3.97
C THR A 329 -15.90 22.46 -3.71
N ASP A 330 -14.84 22.74 -4.46
CA ASP A 330 -14.17 24.04 -4.41
C ASP A 330 -14.93 25.05 -5.29
N ALA A 331 -15.69 25.92 -4.62
CA ALA A 331 -16.43 27.01 -5.25
C ALA A 331 -15.57 28.26 -5.54
N GLN A 332 -14.32 28.28 -5.09
CA GLN A 332 -13.38 29.40 -5.27
C GLN A 332 -12.22 29.01 -6.20
N ALA A 333 -12.40 27.95 -6.99
CA ALA A 333 -11.40 27.45 -7.93
C ALA A 333 -11.12 28.49 -9.02
N GLN A 334 -9.83 28.67 -9.35
CA GLN A 334 -9.36 29.56 -10.41
C GLN A 334 -9.32 28.85 -11.78
N ALA A 335 -8.76 29.48 -12.81
CA ALA A 335 -8.64 28.88 -14.14
C ALA A 335 -7.82 27.57 -14.12
N VAL A 336 -6.68 27.55 -13.42
CA VAL A 336 -5.88 26.33 -13.21
C VAL A 336 -5.68 26.17 -11.71
N ASN A 337 -5.98 24.98 -11.21
CA ASN A 337 -5.80 24.66 -9.79
C ASN A 337 -5.06 23.33 -9.67
N TYR A 338 -4.09 23.31 -8.77
CA TYR A 338 -3.40 22.12 -8.33
C TYR A 338 -3.93 21.74 -6.95
N TYR A 339 -4.17 20.46 -6.74
CA TYR A 339 -4.63 19.92 -5.46
C TYR A 339 -3.70 18.84 -4.97
N LYS A 340 -3.48 18.80 -3.65
CA LYS A 340 -2.88 17.67 -2.95
C LYS A 340 -3.64 17.41 -1.66
N LEU A 341 -3.70 16.15 -1.27
CA LEU A 341 -4.30 15.72 -0.01
C LEU A 341 -3.19 15.47 1.00
N ALA A 342 -3.40 15.82 2.26
CA ALA A 342 -2.62 15.31 3.37
C ALA A 342 -3.54 14.49 4.28
N GLN A 343 -3.21 13.23 4.49
CA GLN A 343 -3.75 12.45 5.59
C GLN A 343 -3.03 12.87 6.87
N ILE A 344 -3.78 13.00 7.95
CA ILE A 344 -3.29 13.31 9.29
C ILE A 344 -3.74 12.19 10.21
N ASP A 345 -2.80 11.54 10.87
CA ASP A 345 -3.09 10.49 11.85
C ASP A 345 -3.33 11.09 13.25
N PHE A 346 -3.92 10.29 14.16
CA PHE A 346 -4.18 10.75 15.54
C PHE A 346 -2.93 11.16 16.32
N ASP A 347 -1.76 10.69 15.91
CA ASP A 347 -0.46 11.09 16.48
C ASP A 347 0.12 12.36 15.83
N GLY A 348 -0.57 12.93 14.84
CA GLY A 348 -0.16 14.12 14.11
C GLY A 348 0.71 13.86 12.88
N THR A 349 1.04 12.60 12.58
CA THR A 349 1.80 12.22 11.38
C THR A 349 1.06 12.67 10.13
N ARG A 350 1.77 13.27 9.18
CA ARG A 350 1.20 13.76 7.92
C ARG A 350 1.77 13.02 6.74
N THR A 351 0.88 12.60 5.85
CA THR A 351 1.30 11.92 4.62
C THR A 351 0.54 12.42 3.41
N TYR A 352 1.25 12.77 2.34
CA TYR A 352 0.70 13.49 1.20
C TYR A 352 0.41 12.59 0.00
N SER A 353 -0.66 12.92 -0.75
CA SER A 353 -0.92 12.35 -2.07
C SER A 353 -0.02 12.96 -3.15
N PRO A 354 0.05 12.36 -4.35
CA PRO A 354 0.46 13.07 -5.55
C PRO A 354 -0.38 14.34 -5.79
N VAL A 355 0.20 15.29 -6.50
CA VAL A 355 -0.49 16.50 -6.95
C VAL A 355 -1.34 16.17 -8.18
N ILE A 356 -2.60 16.61 -8.19
CA ILE A 356 -3.50 16.54 -9.35
C ILE A 356 -3.87 17.95 -9.81
N VAL A 357 -4.21 18.08 -11.10
CA VAL A 357 -4.58 19.36 -11.70
C VAL A 357 -6.02 19.34 -12.18
N ALA A 358 -6.73 20.45 -11.98
CA ALA A 358 -8.00 20.72 -12.63
C ALA A 358 -7.92 22.04 -13.38
N ASN A 359 -8.25 21.99 -14.67
CA ASN A 359 -8.41 23.17 -15.50
C ASN A 359 -9.91 23.56 -15.48
N ALA A 360 -10.21 24.66 -14.80
CA ALA A 360 -11.52 25.30 -14.78
C ALA A 360 -11.52 26.60 -15.59
N ALA A 361 -10.58 26.75 -16.55
CA ALA A 361 -10.55 27.89 -17.45
C ALA A 361 -11.87 27.99 -18.21
N ARG A 362 -12.43 29.20 -18.22
CA ARG A 362 -13.62 29.51 -18.99
C ARG A 362 -13.26 29.60 -20.48
N PRO A 363 -14.10 29.09 -21.38
CA PRO A 363 -14.13 29.62 -22.74
C PRO A 363 -14.57 31.09 -22.64
N SER A 364 -13.66 32.04 -22.86
CA SER A 364 -14.03 33.46 -22.92
C SER A 364 -14.61 33.76 -24.30
N VAL A 365 -15.71 34.51 -24.37
CA VAL A 365 -16.24 35.03 -25.64
C VAL A 365 -16.10 36.53 -25.75
N SER A 366 -15.55 36.95 -26.87
CA SER A 366 -15.50 38.34 -27.30
C SER A 366 -16.39 38.53 -28.52
N VAL A 367 -17.30 39.51 -28.42
CA VAL A 367 -18.13 39.98 -29.53
C VAL A 367 -17.72 41.42 -29.82
N PHE A 368 -17.32 41.69 -31.05
CA PHE A 368 -16.92 43.03 -31.47
C PHE A 368 -17.41 43.38 -32.88
N PRO A 369 -17.74 44.66 -33.13
CA PRO A 369 -17.82 45.74 -32.14
C PRO A 369 -19.02 45.57 -31.20
N SER A 370 -18.96 46.12 -29.99
CA SER A 370 -20.10 46.13 -29.05
C SER A 370 -21.29 46.96 -29.56
N THR A 371 -21.03 47.83 -30.55
CA THR A 371 -22.03 48.58 -31.32
C THR A 371 -21.82 48.29 -32.80
N ALA A 372 -22.74 47.54 -33.42
CA ALA A 372 -22.57 47.02 -34.78
C ALA A 372 -23.47 47.73 -35.79
N LEU A 373 -22.94 47.97 -36.99
CA LEU A 373 -23.68 48.48 -38.14
C LEU A 373 -24.09 47.34 -39.07
N ASN A 374 -23.12 46.54 -39.54
CA ASN A 374 -23.36 45.52 -40.56
C ASN A 374 -23.00 44.12 -40.09
N GLU A 375 -21.95 43.97 -39.28
CA GLU A 375 -21.43 42.66 -38.89
C GLU A 375 -20.90 42.64 -37.46
N LEU A 376 -20.82 41.42 -36.91
CA LEU A 376 -20.16 41.08 -35.66
C LEU A 376 -19.08 40.03 -35.94
N ASN A 377 -17.94 40.20 -35.30
CA ASN A 377 -16.94 39.15 -35.15
C ASN A 377 -17.09 38.56 -33.74
N ILE A 378 -17.22 37.25 -33.67
CA ILE A 378 -17.36 36.51 -32.42
C ILE A 378 -16.18 35.55 -32.33
N GLN A 379 -15.47 35.58 -31.21
CA GLN A 379 -14.35 34.70 -30.94
C GLN A 379 -14.46 34.07 -29.56
N THR A 380 -14.16 32.78 -29.47
CA THR A 380 -14.00 32.03 -28.22
C THR A 380 -12.52 31.75 -27.95
N SER A 381 -12.12 31.54 -26.68
CA SER A 381 -10.74 31.18 -26.36
C SER A 381 -10.36 29.75 -26.72
N GLU A 382 -11.27 28.78 -26.55
CA GLU A 382 -10.94 27.35 -26.77
C GLU A 382 -12.09 26.53 -27.40
N ALA A 383 -13.34 26.99 -27.36
CA ALA A 383 -14.49 26.17 -27.77
C ALA A 383 -14.98 26.47 -29.19
N ALA A 384 -15.17 25.43 -30.01
CA ALA A 384 -15.83 25.54 -31.31
C ALA A 384 -17.20 26.21 -31.18
N ILE A 385 -17.48 27.21 -32.00
CA ILE A 385 -18.82 27.80 -32.12
C ILE A 385 -19.57 26.92 -33.12
N GLN A 386 -20.66 26.27 -32.72
CA GLN A 386 -21.49 25.46 -33.62
C GLN A 386 -22.58 26.28 -34.29
N SER A 387 -23.23 27.15 -33.53
CA SER A 387 -24.21 28.11 -34.03
C SER A 387 -24.26 29.34 -33.13
N VAL A 388 -24.76 30.44 -33.72
CA VAL A 388 -24.99 31.71 -33.07
C VAL A 388 -26.47 32.02 -33.13
N MET A 389 -27.09 32.25 -31.98
CA MET A 389 -28.47 32.70 -31.86
C MET A 389 -28.52 34.12 -31.30
N ILE A 390 -29.31 34.99 -31.92
CA ILE A 390 -29.50 36.38 -31.48
C ILE A 390 -30.95 36.59 -31.09
N TYR A 391 -31.16 37.07 -29.87
CA TYR A 391 -32.48 37.35 -29.30
C TYR A 391 -32.65 38.85 -29.05
N ASP A 392 -33.88 39.35 -29.19
CA ASP A 392 -34.21 40.67 -28.65
C ASP A 392 -34.41 40.63 -27.12
N LEU A 393 -34.63 41.79 -26.50
CA LEU A 393 -34.84 41.89 -25.05
C LEU A 393 -36.12 41.23 -24.53
N SER A 394 -37.06 40.88 -25.42
CA SER A 394 -38.26 40.10 -25.07
C SER A 394 -38.03 38.59 -25.10
N GLY A 395 -36.82 38.16 -25.51
CA GLY A 395 -36.47 36.75 -25.66
C GLY A 395 -36.93 36.15 -26.99
N LYS A 396 -37.35 36.97 -27.97
CA LYS A 396 -37.71 36.49 -29.30
C LYS A 396 -36.44 36.23 -30.11
N LEU A 397 -36.35 35.05 -30.73
CA LEU A 397 -35.26 34.73 -31.66
C LEU A 397 -35.38 35.59 -32.92
N MET A 398 -34.34 36.35 -33.21
CA MET A 398 -34.30 37.31 -34.32
C MET A 398 -33.37 36.85 -35.44
N PHE A 399 -32.36 36.05 -35.12
CA PHE A 399 -31.40 35.54 -36.08
C PHE A 399 -30.74 34.26 -35.58
N GLU A 400 -30.45 33.36 -36.50
CA GLU A 400 -29.70 32.14 -36.23
C GLU A 400 -28.74 31.87 -37.41
N GLN A 401 -27.49 31.51 -37.09
CA GLN A 401 -26.49 31.12 -38.07
C GLN A 401 -25.68 29.93 -37.56
N THR A 402 -25.60 28.88 -38.36
CA THR A 402 -24.69 27.76 -38.13
C THR A 402 -23.27 28.13 -38.58
N ASN A 403 -22.27 27.77 -37.78
CA ASN A 403 -20.87 27.83 -38.16
C ASN A 403 -20.42 26.46 -38.65
N ALA A 404 -20.56 26.22 -39.96
CA ALA A 404 -20.31 24.92 -40.57
C ALA A 404 -18.87 24.39 -40.37
N GLU A 405 -17.90 25.30 -40.21
CA GLU A 405 -16.49 24.97 -40.00
C GLU A 405 -16.17 24.59 -38.54
N ALA A 406 -17.12 24.78 -37.61
CA ALA A 406 -16.93 24.53 -36.17
C ALA A 406 -15.65 25.16 -35.59
N THR A 407 -15.27 26.33 -36.10
CA THR A 407 -14.11 27.12 -35.65
C THR A 407 -14.41 27.88 -34.35
N SER A 408 -13.36 28.34 -33.67
CA SER A 408 -13.46 29.25 -32.51
C SER A 408 -13.77 30.70 -32.89
N GLN A 409 -14.02 30.98 -34.16
CA GLN A 409 -14.30 32.31 -34.70
C GLN A 409 -15.41 32.26 -35.74
N VAL A 410 -16.37 33.18 -35.66
CA VAL A 410 -17.45 33.31 -36.65
C VAL A 410 -17.78 34.77 -36.92
N ARG A 411 -18.06 35.07 -38.19
CA ARG A 411 -18.60 36.36 -38.63
C ARG A 411 -20.10 36.25 -38.81
N VAL A 412 -20.83 37.21 -38.26
CA VAL A 412 -22.29 37.24 -38.29
C VAL A 412 -22.76 38.55 -38.89
N GLY A 413 -23.49 38.45 -40.01
CA GLY A 413 -24.13 39.61 -40.64
C GLY A 413 -25.38 40.02 -39.87
N VAL A 414 -25.38 41.23 -39.30
CA VAL A 414 -26.49 41.78 -38.51
C VAL A 414 -27.21 42.94 -39.23
N GLN A 415 -26.89 43.20 -40.49
CA GLN A 415 -27.43 44.31 -41.28
C GLN A 415 -28.96 44.32 -41.39
N ASN A 416 -29.60 43.15 -41.32
CA ASN A 416 -31.05 42.99 -41.43
C ASN A 416 -31.76 43.05 -40.08
N LEU A 417 -31.03 43.16 -38.96
CA LEU A 417 -31.62 43.35 -37.65
C LEU A 417 -32.10 44.80 -37.49
N PRO A 418 -33.31 45.03 -36.94
CA PRO A 418 -33.74 46.35 -36.52
C PRO A 418 -32.76 47.01 -35.53
N LYS A 419 -32.81 48.33 -35.40
CA LYS A 419 -32.03 49.03 -34.38
C LYS A 419 -32.51 48.63 -33.00
N GLY A 420 -31.60 48.26 -32.10
CA GLY A 420 -31.99 47.74 -30.79
C GLY A 420 -30.85 47.09 -30.00
N ILE A 421 -31.17 46.64 -28.78
CA ILE A 421 -30.27 45.87 -27.93
C ILE A 421 -30.60 44.39 -28.10
N TYR A 422 -29.55 43.59 -28.28
CA TYR A 422 -29.68 42.16 -28.52
C TYR A 422 -28.81 41.36 -27.57
N VAL A 423 -29.21 40.10 -27.35
CA VAL A 423 -28.49 39.11 -26.56
C VAL A 423 -28.07 37.97 -27.49
N ILE A 424 -26.79 37.61 -27.44
CA ILE A 424 -26.22 36.49 -28.20
C ILE A 424 -26.11 35.27 -27.28
N GLN A 425 -26.51 34.11 -27.77
CA GLN A 425 -26.42 32.82 -27.08
C GLN A 425 -25.78 31.74 -27.97
N PHE A 426 -25.05 30.82 -27.35
CA PHE A 426 -24.40 29.68 -27.98
C PHE A 426 -25.02 28.37 -27.42
N PRO A 427 -25.66 27.51 -28.23
CA PRO A 427 -26.46 26.39 -27.72
C PRO A 427 -25.68 25.21 -27.11
N ALA A 428 -24.37 25.12 -27.35
CA ALA A 428 -23.59 23.91 -27.08
C ALA A 428 -22.40 24.10 -26.13
N THR A 429 -22.20 25.31 -25.60
CA THR A 429 -21.10 25.64 -24.70
C THR A 429 -21.68 26.48 -23.56
N GLU A 430 -21.26 26.24 -22.32
CA GLU A 430 -21.65 27.03 -21.12
C GLU A 430 -21.06 28.45 -21.16
N ILE A 431 -21.15 29.10 -22.32
CA ILE A 431 -20.63 30.41 -22.59
C ILE A 431 -21.73 31.41 -22.27
N ALA A 432 -21.39 32.33 -21.37
CA ALA A 432 -22.24 33.42 -20.95
C ALA A 432 -22.82 34.20 -22.13
N ALA A 433 -24.10 34.57 -22.02
CA ALA A 433 -24.76 35.44 -22.97
C ALA A 433 -24.08 36.82 -23.04
N GLN A 434 -23.87 37.36 -24.25
CA GLN A 434 -23.23 38.67 -24.43
C GLN A 434 -24.19 39.66 -25.12
N ARG A 435 -24.15 40.92 -24.69
CA ARG A 435 -25.01 41.99 -25.19
C ARG A 435 -24.27 42.84 -26.22
N PHE A 436 -24.97 43.22 -27.29
CA PHE A 436 -24.51 44.23 -28.24
C PHE A 436 -25.65 45.17 -28.65
N ILE A 437 -25.29 46.31 -29.24
CA ILE A 437 -26.22 47.33 -29.74
C ILE A 437 -26.16 47.36 -31.27
N LYS A 438 -27.29 47.20 -31.95
CA LYS A 438 -27.42 47.42 -33.40
C LYS A 438 -27.83 48.87 -33.66
N GLN A 439 -27.07 49.56 -34.51
CA GLN A 439 -27.33 50.96 -34.92
C GLN A 439 -27.89 51.12 -36.33
#